data_AF-A0A819MRP0-F1
#
_entry.id   AF-A0A819MRP0-F1
#
_cell.length_a   1.000
_cell.length_b   1.000
_cell.length_c   1.000
_cell.angle_alpha   90.00
_cell.angle_beta   90.00
_cell.angle_gamma   90.00
#
_symmetry.space_group_name_H-M   'P 1'
#
loop_
_entity.id
_entity.type
_entity.pdbx_description
1 polymer ?
#
loop_
_entity_poly.entity_id
_entity_poly.type
_entity_poly.pdbx_seq_one_letter_code
_entity_poly.pdbx_strand_id
1 'polypeptide(L)'
;MQVAMLRSSRTTKNKTKQQQKVTKLSTVLARLKEIDHTQQLPTLNLLQSDQLTLTMDEWNLLSHLTHCYDEYNGFSLVQRFIHEQNNLPPKMRYRLTRVNELILSFINQSQYFYETNSYFISLCSHDRRILFHNTMKYVGSLGACFIIHHTGLLNNLAFYKSIEIIYGSSILTNSNRIICQFNFDDTFFKLVLALLVFSTFDYTYYTNIVPINLMDIKTILHIQNIYTELAWRYLICRYNYRQAVINFSNLIRYIFSLNNTIVEAIELKQCKDMVDLVIEQTKKTTKLID
;
A
#
# COMPACT_ATOMS: atom_id res chain seq x y z
N MET A 1 8.18 -42.00 -45.43
CA MET A 1 7.11 -42.58 -44.57
C MET A 1 7.42 -42.59 -43.07
N GLN A 2 8.69 -42.60 -42.62
CA GLN A 2 9.03 -42.64 -41.17
C GLN A 2 8.78 -41.35 -40.36
N VAL A 3 8.68 -40.18 -41.00
CA VAL A 3 8.47 -38.89 -40.31
C VAL A 3 7.03 -38.71 -39.77
N ALA A 4 6.05 -39.41 -40.36
CA ALA A 4 4.65 -39.34 -39.93
C ALA A 4 4.39 -40.09 -38.60
N MET A 5 5.12 -41.18 -38.31
CA MET A 5 4.96 -41.93 -37.05
C MET A 5 5.49 -41.18 -35.83
N LEU A 6 6.55 -40.37 -35.98
CA LEU A 6 7.14 -39.63 -34.85
C LEU A 6 6.29 -38.44 -34.39
N ARG A 7 5.47 -37.85 -35.29
CA ARG A 7 4.54 -36.76 -34.92
C ARG A 7 3.30 -37.26 -34.16
N SER A 8 2.83 -38.48 -34.46
CA SER A 8 1.71 -39.13 -33.76
C SER A 8 2.03 -39.49 -32.29
N SER A 9 3.26 -39.90 -32.00
CA SER A 9 3.68 -40.29 -30.64
C SER A 9 3.90 -39.08 -29.69
N ARG A 10 4.24 -37.90 -30.22
CA ARG A 10 4.42 -36.67 -29.41
C ARG A 10 3.10 -36.03 -29.00
N THR A 11 2.07 -36.05 -29.85
CA THR A 11 0.76 -35.47 -29.55
C THR A 11 -0.02 -36.28 -28.52
N THR A 12 0.12 -37.62 -28.54
CA THR A 12 -0.49 -38.51 -27.53
C THR A 12 0.16 -38.31 -26.16
N LYS A 13 1.50 -38.26 -26.05
CA LYS A 13 2.19 -38.01 -24.77
C LYS A 13 1.82 -36.67 -24.11
N ASN A 14 1.59 -35.62 -24.90
CA ASN A 14 1.19 -34.31 -24.35
C ASN A 14 -0.27 -34.31 -23.86
N LYS A 15 -1.19 -34.99 -24.55
CA LYS A 15 -2.58 -35.14 -24.08
C LYS A 15 -2.66 -35.91 -22.76
N THR A 16 -1.86 -36.97 -22.59
CA THR A 16 -1.86 -37.76 -21.34
C THR A 16 -1.30 -36.97 -20.15
N LYS A 17 -0.26 -36.16 -20.35
CA LYS A 17 0.28 -35.26 -19.30
C LYS A 17 -0.72 -34.18 -18.91
N GLN A 18 -1.46 -33.64 -19.87
CA GLN A 18 -2.44 -32.58 -19.59
C GLN A 18 -3.67 -33.13 -18.87
N GLN A 19 -4.15 -34.33 -19.23
CA GLN A 19 -5.20 -35.02 -18.47
C GLN A 19 -4.76 -35.35 -17.04
N GLN A 20 -3.55 -35.88 -16.82
CA GLN A 20 -3.05 -36.14 -15.47
C GLN A 20 -2.94 -34.87 -14.61
N LYS A 21 -2.61 -33.72 -15.22
CA LYS A 21 -2.54 -32.43 -14.52
C LYS A 21 -3.93 -31.94 -14.11
N VAL A 22 -4.92 -32.08 -14.97
CA VAL A 22 -6.33 -31.73 -14.69
C VAL A 22 -6.90 -32.64 -13.60
N THR A 23 -6.64 -33.95 -13.66
CA THR A 23 -7.10 -34.89 -12.63
C THR A 23 -6.48 -34.54 -11.27
N LYS A 24 -5.17 -34.29 -11.20
CA LYS A 24 -4.52 -33.86 -9.94
C LYS A 24 -5.09 -32.56 -9.37
N LEU A 25 -5.36 -31.56 -10.21
CA LEU A 25 -6.00 -30.31 -9.78
C LEU A 25 -7.43 -30.53 -9.27
N SER A 26 -8.21 -31.40 -9.92
CA SER A 26 -9.56 -31.73 -9.47
C SER A 26 -9.58 -32.47 -8.12
N THR A 27 -8.60 -33.35 -7.87
CA THR A 27 -8.46 -34.05 -6.59
C THR A 27 -8.03 -33.11 -5.47
N VAL A 28 -7.16 -32.13 -5.76
CA VAL A 28 -6.76 -31.10 -4.78
C VAL A 28 -7.93 -30.17 -4.45
N LEU A 29 -8.71 -29.75 -5.46
CA LEU A 29 -9.92 -28.94 -5.24
C LEU A 29 -11.01 -29.68 -4.47
N ALA A 30 -11.18 -30.99 -4.71
CA ALA A 30 -12.12 -31.82 -3.94
C ALA A 30 -11.68 -31.94 -2.48
N ARG A 31 -10.39 -32.17 -2.22
CA ARG A 31 -9.84 -32.20 -0.86
C ARG A 31 -9.92 -30.86 -0.13
N LEU A 32 -9.75 -29.73 -0.85
CA LEU A 32 -9.94 -28.40 -0.27
C LEU A 32 -11.41 -28.09 0.07
N LYS A 33 -12.37 -28.65 -0.68
CA LYS A 33 -13.80 -28.55 -0.37
C LYS A 33 -14.22 -29.46 0.80
N GLU A 34 -13.57 -30.60 0.99
CA GLU A 34 -13.80 -31.47 2.17
C GLU A 34 -13.22 -30.88 3.46
N ILE A 35 -12.19 -30.04 3.38
CA ILE A 35 -11.63 -29.32 4.54
C ILE A 35 -12.59 -28.23 5.06
N ASP A 36 -13.53 -27.74 4.23
CA ASP A 36 -14.41 -26.61 4.58
C ASP A 36 -15.64 -27.00 5.42
N HIS A 37 -15.91 -28.29 5.65
CA HIS A 37 -17.16 -28.74 6.30
C HIS A 37 -17.05 -29.64 7.53
N THR A 38 -15.86 -30.08 7.97
CA THR A 38 -15.77 -31.07 9.07
C THR A 38 -14.71 -30.83 10.14
N GLN A 39 -14.04 -29.68 10.17
CA GLN A 39 -13.21 -29.31 11.30
C GLN A 39 -13.53 -27.89 11.75
N GLN A 40 -14.46 -27.78 12.72
CA GLN A 40 -14.32 -26.74 13.73
C GLN A 40 -12.95 -26.96 14.37
N LEU A 41 -11.93 -26.25 13.88
CA LEU A 41 -10.67 -26.11 14.59
C LEU A 41 -11.03 -25.77 16.03
N PRO A 42 -10.45 -26.45 17.04
CA PRO A 42 -10.62 -26.04 18.41
C PRO A 42 -10.13 -24.60 18.45
N THR A 43 -11.08 -23.68 18.59
CA THR A 43 -10.80 -22.28 18.89
C THR A 43 -10.19 -22.36 20.26
N LEU A 44 -8.86 -22.50 20.30
CA LEU A 44 -8.08 -22.33 21.50
C LEU A 44 -8.64 -21.08 22.17
N ASN A 45 -9.02 -21.18 23.44
CA ASN A 45 -9.56 -20.11 24.28
C ASN A 45 -8.53 -18.98 24.50
N LEU A 46 -7.86 -18.51 23.43
CA LEU A 46 -7.07 -17.29 23.34
C LEU A 46 -7.94 -16.03 23.56
N LEU A 47 -9.27 -16.17 23.54
CA LEU A 47 -10.23 -15.09 23.77
C LEU A 47 -10.66 -14.94 25.24
N GLN A 48 -10.28 -15.87 26.13
CA GLN A 48 -10.81 -15.90 27.51
C GLN A 48 -9.83 -15.42 28.58
N SER A 49 -8.56 -15.20 28.27
CA SER A 49 -7.59 -14.61 29.20
C SER A 49 -7.18 -13.22 28.71
N ASP A 50 -7.80 -12.22 29.33
CA ASP A 50 -7.38 -10.82 29.44
C ASP A 50 -7.47 -9.91 28.20
N GLN A 51 -8.30 -8.86 28.34
CA GLN A 51 -8.13 -7.55 27.66
C GLN A 51 -8.16 -7.54 26.12
N LEU A 52 -9.30 -7.92 25.51
CA LEU A 52 -9.59 -7.65 24.08
C LEU A 52 -9.85 -6.16 23.76
N THR A 53 -9.56 -5.27 24.70
CA THR A 53 -9.75 -3.83 24.59
C THR A 53 -8.38 -3.17 24.53
N LEU A 54 -8.23 -2.20 23.62
CA LEU A 54 -7.04 -1.35 23.60
C LEU A 54 -6.82 -0.72 24.98
N THR A 55 -5.57 -0.67 25.43
CA THR A 55 -5.20 0.04 26.66
C THR A 55 -5.41 1.54 26.50
N MET A 56 -5.41 2.30 27.61
CA MET A 56 -5.54 3.76 27.53
C MET A 56 -4.39 4.39 26.73
N ASP A 57 -3.17 3.88 26.88
CA ASP A 57 -2.01 4.37 26.13
C ASP A 57 -2.13 4.05 24.63
N GLU A 58 -2.64 2.88 24.28
CA GLU A 58 -2.94 2.50 22.89
C GLU A 58 -4.03 3.38 22.28
N TRP A 59 -5.08 3.70 23.04
CA TRP A 59 -6.12 4.65 22.62
C TRP A 59 -5.56 6.06 22.42
N ASN A 60 -4.72 6.52 23.35
CA ASN A 60 -4.07 7.82 23.24
C ASN A 60 -3.16 7.89 22.00
N LEU A 61 -2.36 6.84 21.76
CA LEU A 61 -1.52 6.74 20.59
C LEU A 61 -2.35 6.74 19.30
N LEU A 62 -3.43 5.96 19.25
CA LEU A 62 -4.33 5.91 18.10
C LEU A 62 -5.03 7.26 17.85
N SER A 63 -5.46 7.92 18.93
CA SER A 63 -6.08 9.24 18.87
C SER A 63 -5.11 10.29 18.33
N HIS A 64 -3.89 10.34 18.86
CA HIS A 64 -2.83 11.23 18.34
C HIS A 64 -2.56 10.96 16.86
N LEU A 65 -2.38 9.70 16.46
CA LEU A 65 -2.18 9.35 15.06
C LEU A 65 -3.36 9.76 14.19
N THR A 66 -4.58 9.63 14.71
CA THR A 66 -5.80 10.02 14.02
C THR A 66 -5.83 11.53 13.77
N HIS A 67 -5.52 12.32 14.80
CA HIS A 67 -5.46 13.77 14.71
C HIS A 67 -4.35 14.28 13.79
N CYS A 68 -3.17 13.65 13.78
CA CYS A 68 -2.11 13.96 12.82
C CYS A 68 -2.59 13.87 11.36
N TYR A 69 -3.53 12.94 11.08
CA TYR A 69 -4.12 12.80 9.75
C TYR A 69 -5.32 13.73 9.52
N ASP A 70 -6.03 14.19 10.54
CA ASP A 70 -7.16 15.10 10.29
C ASP A 70 -6.68 16.47 9.74
N GLU A 71 -5.43 16.81 10.04
CA GLU A 71 -4.72 17.95 9.44
C GLU A 71 -4.26 17.68 7.99
N TYR A 72 -4.21 16.41 7.57
CA TYR A 72 -3.96 16.01 6.19
C TYR A 72 -5.19 16.31 5.32
N ASN A 73 -5.13 17.44 4.61
CA ASN A 73 -6.28 17.97 3.86
C ASN A 73 -6.43 17.40 2.44
N GLY A 74 -6.04 16.13 2.24
CA GLY A 74 -6.05 15.49 0.92
C GLY A 74 -7.43 15.46 0.26
N PHE A 75 -8.48 15.25 1.05
CA PHE A 75 -9.86 15.23 0.58
C PHE A 75 -10.33 16.57 0.03
N SER A 76 -10.18 17.65 0.80
CA SER A 76 -10.61 18.98 0.35
C SER A 76 -9.78 19.44 -0.85
N LEU A 77 -8.52 19.02 -0.93
CA LEU A 77 -7.68 19.29 -2.09
C LEU A 77 -8.27 18.66 -3.36
N VAL A 78 -8.69 17.40 -3.32
CA VAL A 78 -9.35 16.74 -4.46
C VAL A 78 -10.72 17.35 -4.75
N GLN A 79 -11.51 17.68 -3.74
CA GLN A 79 -12.81 18.32 -3.94
C GLN A 79 -12.66 19.68 -4.64
N ARG A 80 -11.71 20.50 -4.19
CA ARG A 80 -11.36 21.78 -4.84
C ARG A 80 -10.90 21.55 -6.27
N PHE A 81 -10.00 20.59 -6.49
CA PHE A 81 -9.53 20.25 -7.82
C PHE A 81 -10.68 19.85 -8.75
N ILE A 82 -11.57 18.95 -8.32
CA ILE A 82 -12.75 18.53 -9.09
C ILE A 82 -13.64 19.73 -9.40
N HIS A 83 -13.88 20.60 -8.41
CA HIS A 83 -14.69 21.81 -8.59
C HIS A 83 -14.08 22.73 -9.65
N GLU A 84 -12.78 23.02 -9.56
CA GLU A 84 -12.04 23.80 -10.55
C GLU A 84 -12.10 23.17 -11.95
N GLN A 85 -11.91 21.85 -12.05
CA GLN A 85 -12.00 21.14 -13.34
C GLN A 85 -13.42 21.21 -13.93
N ASN A 86 -14.46 21.11 -13.11
CA ASN A 86 -15.84 21.18 -13.59
C ASN A 86 -16.23 22.56 -14.11
N ASN A 87 -15.64 23.63 -13.56
CA ASN A 87 -15.85 25.00 -14.01
C ASN A 87 -15.14 25.34 -15.34
N LEU A 88 -14.23 24.49 -15.82
CA LEU A 88 -13.55 24.68 -17.10
C LEU A 88 -14.35 24.09 -18.28
N PRO A 89 -14.17 24.60 -19.51
CA PRO A 89 -14.69 23.97 -20.72
C PRO A 89 -14.20 22.53 -20.86
N PRO A 90 -14.99 21.56 -21.40
CA PRO A 90 -14.61 20.15 -21.47
C PRO A 90 -13.22 19.87 -22.07
N LYS A 91 -12.80 20.63 -23.09
CA LYS A 91 -11.48 20.50 -23.74
C LYS A 91 -10.30 20.99 -22.90
N MET A 92 -10.56 21.71 -21.80
CA MET A 92 -9.55 22.26 -20.90
C MET A 92 -9.46 21.52 -19.56
N ARG A 93 -10.39 20.60 -19.28
CA ARG A 93 -10.39 19.81 -18.05
C ARG A 93 -9.24 18.80 -18.05
N TYR A 94 -8.69 18.54 -16.87
CA TYR A 94 -7.70 17.50 -16.59
C TYR A 94 -6.44 17.56 -17.47
N ARG A 95 -6.01 18.76 -17.88
CA ARG A 95 -4.71 18.94 -18.55
C ARG A 95 -3.59 18.32 -17.71
N LEU A 96 -2.63 17.68 -18.37
CA LEU A 96 -1.53 16.93 -17.72
C LEU A 96 -0.83 17.76 -16.63
N THR A 97 -0.57 19.04 -16.88
CA THR A 97 0.05 19.94 -15.89
C THR A 97 -0.75 20.01 -14.59
N ARG A 98 -2.07 20.14 -14.66
CA ARG A 98 -2.94 20.22 -13.46
C ARG A 98 -3.04 18.88 -12.74
N VAL A 99 -3.04 17.78 -13.48
CA VAL A 99 -3.03 16.43 -12.89
C VAL A 99 -1.69 16.16 -12.20
N ASN A 100 -0.57 16.59 -12.78
CA ASN A 100 0.75 16.52 -12.14
C ASN A 100 0.84 17.40 -10.89
N GLU A 101 0.30 18.62 -10.91
CA GLU A 101 0.20 19.48 -9.72
C GLU A 101 -0.58 18.81 -8.59
N LEU A 102 -1.69 18.14 -8.92
CA LEU A 102 -2.48 17.37 -7.97
C LEU A 102 -1.67 16.19 -7.38
N ILE A 103 -1.02 15.39 -8.24
CA ILE A 103 -0.17 14.26 -7.80
C ILE A 103 0.93 14.75 -6.86
N LEU A 104 1.65 15.81 -7.26
CA LEU A 104 2.71 16.41 -6.45
C LEU A 104 2.17 16.88 -5.10
N SER A 105 0.95 17.41 -5.08
CA SER A 105 0.30 17.82 -3.84
C SER A 105 0.03 16.62 -2.91
N PHE A 106 -0.32 15.44 -3.43
CA PHE A 106 -0.47 14.25 -2.58
C PHE A 106 0.86 13.82 -1.94
N ILE A 107 1.94 13.85 -2.71
CA ILE A 107 3.27 13.53 -2.21
C ILE A 107 3.67 14.56 -1.14
N ASN A 108 3.52 15.86 -1.41
CA ASN A 108 3.80 16.91 -0.43
C ASN A 108 2.98 16.76 0.86
N GLN A 109 1.70 16.46 0.75
CA GLN A 109 0.85 16.26 1.94
C GLN A 109 1.31 15.06 2.77
N SER A 110 1.90 14.02 2.14
CA SER A 110 2.40 12.86 2.89
C SER A 110 3.61 13.18 3.78
N GLN A 111 4.31 14.29 3.53
CA GLN A 111 5.39 14.81 4.39
C GLN A 111 4.88 15.10 5.81
N TYR A 112 3.63 15.56 5.92
CA TYR A 112 3.01 15.92 7.19
C TYR A 112 2.96 14.75 8.17
N PHE A 113 2.84 13.51 7.67
CA PHE A 113 2.88 12.31 8.50
C PHE A 113 4.21 12.15 9.23
N TYR A 114 5.31 12.51 8.58
CA TYR A 114 6.63 12.44 9.19
C TYR A 114 6.85 13.59 10.18
N GLU A 115 6.33 14.77 9.85
CA GLU A 115 6.49 15.99 10.66
C GLU A 115 5.69 15.98 11.96
N THR A 116 4.61 15.21 12.02
CA THR A 116 3.71 15.18 13.19
C THR A 116 3.79 13.88 13.99
N ASN A 117 4.43 12.83 13.45
CA ASN A 117 4.56 11.57 14.18
C ASN A 117 5.65 11.67 15.27
N SER A 118 5.24 11.65 16.53
CA SER A 118 6.13 11.81 17.69
C SER A 118 7.28 10.80 17.72
N TYR A 119 7.01 9.53 17.38
CA TYR A 119 8.05 8.51 17.30
C TYR A 119 9.06 8.83 16.20
N PHE A 120 8.62 9.34 15.06
CA PHE A 120 9.52 9.71 13.96
C PHE A 120 10.40 10.89 14.35
N ILE A 121 9.81 11.93 14.96
CA ILE A 121 10.52 13.11 15.44
C ILE A 121 11.55 12.76 16.53
N SER A 122 11.28 11.72 17.33
CA SER A 122 12.18 11.27 18.39
C SER A 122 13.48 10.62 17.88
N LEU A 123 13.54 10.22 16.61
CA LEU A 123 14.73 9.62 16.01
C LEU A 123 15.82 10.66 15.71
N CYS A 124 17.08 10.22 15.64
CA CYS A 124 18.16 11.10 15.23
C CYS A 124 17.97 11.59 13.77
N SER A 125 18.48 12.78 13.44
CA SER A 125 18.31 13.40 12.11
C SER A 125 18.80 12.52 10.96
N HIS A 126 19.87 11.75 11.18
CA HIS A 126 20.39 10.80 10.19
C HIS A 126 19.38 9.70 9.85
N ASP A 127 18.81 9.05 10.88
CA ASP A 127 17.82 7.98 10.70
C ASP A 127 16.50 8.53 10.14
N ARG A 128 16.05 9.71 10.60
CA ARG A 128 14.89 10.41 10.03
C ARG A 128 15.06 10.61 8.52
N ARG A 129 16.20 11.16 8.09
CA ARG A 129 16.48 11.41 6.67
C ARG A 129 16.46 10.12 5.84
N ILE A 130 17.06 9.05 6.35
CA ILE A 130 17.12 7.77 5.65
C ILE A 130 15.73 7.15 5.53
N LEU A 131 14.98 7.07 6.63
CA LEU A 131 13.63 6.54 6.63
C LEU A 131 12.71 7.35 5.72
N PHE A 132 12.74 8.68 5.82
CA PHE A 132 11.96 9.56 4.94
C PHE A 132 12.25 9.28 3.47
N HIS A 133 13.52 9.34 3.06
CA HIS A 133 13.92 9.10 1.67
C HIS A 133 13.44 7.73 1.15
N ASN A 134 13.55 6.69 1.98
CA ASN A 134 13.24 5.33 1.54
C ASN A 134 11.74 5.01 1.57
N THR A 135 10.98 5.62 2.48
CA THR A 135 9.59 5.25 2.72
C THR A 135 8.58 6.20 2.06
N MET A 136 8.99 7.43 1.75
CA MET A 136 8.09 8.50 1.25
C MET A 136 7.30 8.11 0.00
N LYS A 137 7.93 7.41 -0.94
CA LYS A 137 7.26 6.88 -2.14
C LYS A 137 6.10 5.93 -1.81
N TYR A 138 6.24 5.09 -0.78
CA TYR A 138 5.18 4.15 -0.38
C TYR A 138 4.07 4.87 0.38
N VAL A 139 4.44 5.72 1.34
CA VAL A 139 3.47 6.50 2.13
C VAL A 139 2.67 7.44 1.23
N GLY A 140 3.34 8.18 0.34
CA GLY A 140 2.72 9.08 -0.62
C GLY A 140 1.84 8.36 -1.64
N SER A 141 2.32 7.26 -2.23
CA SER A 141 1.52 6.49 -3.19
C SER A 141 0.30 5.85 -2.54
N LEU A 142 0.46 5.32 -1.32
CA LEU A 142 -0.63 4.73 -0.58
C LEU A 142 -1.65 5.79 -0.15
N GLY A 143 -1.19 6.92 0.38
CA GLY A 143 -2.02 8.09 0.68
C GLY A 143 -2.83 8.54 -0.52
N ALA A 144 -2.19 8.69 -1.68
CA ALA A 144 -2.86 9.05 -2.93
C ALA A 144 -3.92 8.01 -3.33
N CYS A 145 -3.60 6.71 -3.28
CA CYS A 145 -4.55 5.63 -3.59
C CYS A 145 -5.81 5.71 -2.70
N PHE A 146 -5.62 5.95 -1.40
CA PHE A 146 -6.71 6.06 -0.45
C PHE A 146 -7.63 7.26 -0.74
N ILE A 147 -7.07 8.44 -1.00
CA ILE A 147 -7.88 9.62 -1.36
C ILE A 147 -8.60 9.39 -2.68
N ILE A 148 -7.90 8.89 -3.69
CA ILE A 148 -8.46 8.63 -5.02
C ILE A 148 -9.62 7.64 -4.94
N HIS A 149 -9.50 6.59 -4.13
CA HIS A 149 -10.56 5.63 -3.85
C HIS A 149 -11.81 6.33 -3.32
N HIS A 150 -11.67 7.02 -2.19
CA HIS A 150 -12.76 7.63 -1.45
C HIS A 150 -13.44 8.78 -2.19
N THR A 151 -12.70 9.51 -3.02
CA THR A 151 -13.24 10.60 -3.84
C THR A 151 -13.83 10.11 -5.17
N GLY A 152 -13.63 8.84 -5.52
CA GLY A 152 -14.04 8.29 -6.80
C GLY A 152 -13.37 8.95 -8.00
N LEU A 153 -12.19 9.55 -7.82
CA LEU A 153 -11.56 10.39 -8.85
C LEU A 153 -11.23 9.60 -10.13
N LEU A 154 -10.91 8.30 -10.00
CA LEU A 154 -10.69 7.41 -11.16
C LEU A 154 -11.97 7.09 -11.95
N ASN A 155 -13.16 7.33 -11.39
CA ASN A 155 -14.41 7.18 -12.14
C ASN A 155 -14.58 8.30 -13.18
N ASN A 156 -13.78 9.38 -13.09
CA ASN A 156 -13.74 10.41 -14.11
C ASN A 156 -12.84 9.98 -15.28
N LEU A 157 -13.44 9.74 -16.44
CA LEU A 157 -12.74 9.25 -17.63
C LEU A 157 -11.60 10.18 -18.09
N ALA A 158 -11.76 11.50 -17.95
CA ALA A 158 -10.71 12.44 -18.36
C ALA A 158 -9.52 12.40 -17.40
N PHE A 159 -9.77 12.33 -16.09
CA PHE A 159 -8.71 12.11 -15.11
C PHE A 159 -8.00 10.76 -15.34
N TYR A 160 -8.76 9.68 -15.50
CA TYR A 160 -8.23 8.34 -15.78
C TYR A 160 -7.28 8.35 -16.97
N LYS A 161 -7.69 8.93 -18.11
CA LYS A 161 -6.86 9.05 -19.31
C LYS A 161 -5.60 9.90 -19.08
N SER A 162 -5.69 10.97 -18.31
CA SER A 162 -4.52 11.79 -18.00
C SER A 162 -3.50 11.03 -17.15
N ILE A 163 -3.95 10.26 -16.16
CA ILE A 163 -3.08 9.37 -15.36
C ILE A 163 -2.47 8.27 -16.25
N GLU A 164 -3.25 7.71 -17.18
CA GLU A 164 -2.77 6.72 -18.15
C GLU A 164 -1.64 7.28 -19.03
N ILE A 165 -1.73 8.54 -19.44
CA ILE A 165 -0.68 9.20 -20.22
C ILE A 165 0.58 9.43 -19.38
N ILE A 166 0.44 9.73 -18.09
CA ILE A 166 1.57 10.02 -17.19
C ILE A 166 2.33 8.73 -16.83
N TYR A 167 1.61 7.68 -16.43
CA TYR A 167 2.19 6.46 -15.88
C TYR A 167 2.13 5.24 -16.80
N GLY A 168 1.39 5.32 -17.90
CA GLY A 168 1.14 4.18 -18.77
C GLY A 168 0.01 3.27 -18.26
N SER A 169 -0.53 2.47 -19.19
CA SER A 169 -1.69 1.61 -18.96
C SER A 169 -1.44 0.47 -17.98
N SER A 170 -0.23 -0.12 -17.97
CA SER A 170 0.13 -1.20 -17.05
C SER A 170 0.04 -0.75 -15.60
N ILE A 171 0.70 0.36 -15.27
CA ILE A 171 0.72 0.93 -13.92
C ILE A 171 -0.67 1.36 -13.51
N LEU A 172 -1.41 2.04 -14.38
CA LEU A 172 -2.78 2.45 -14.07
C LEU A 172 -3.69 1.24 -13.81
N THR A 173 -3.57 0.17 -14.59
CA THR A 173 -4.36 -1.06 -14.38
C THR A 173 -4.04 -1.70 -13.03
N ASN A 174 -2.74 -1.79 -12.70
CA ASN A 174 -2.28 -2.32 -11.41
C ASN A 174 -2.76 -1.45 -10.24
N SER A 175 -2.58 -0.13 -10.33
CA SER A 175 -3.05 0.85 -9.34
C SER A 175 -4.56 0.82 -9.17
N ASN A 176 -5.33 0.74 -10.26
CA ASN A 176 -6.79 0.66 -10.18
C ASN A 176 -7.25 -0.63 -9.50
N ARG A 177 -6.60 -1.77 -9.78
CA ARG A 177 -6.88 -3.03 -9.08
C ARG A 177 -6.63 -2.91 -7.57
N ILE A 178 -5.53 -2.26 -7.20
CA ILE A 178 -5.15 -1.99 -5.81
C ILE A 178 -6.20 -1.07 -5.14
N ILE A 179 -6.58 0.02 -5.79
CA ILE A 179 -7.59 0.98 -5.33
C ILE A 179 -8.97 0.35 -5.18
N CYS A 180 -9.40 -0.52 -6.10
CA CYS A 180 -10.69 -1.21 -5.98
C CYS A 180 -10.73 -2.25 -4.86
N GLN A 181 -9.59 -2.72 -4.39
CA GLN A 181 -9.48 -3.65 -3.25
C GLN A 181 -9.35 -2.93 -1.91
N PHE A 182 -9.31 -1.60 -1.91
CA PHE A 182 -9.26 -0.81 -0.71
C PHE A 182 -10.57 -0.94 0.07
N ASN A 183 -10.53 -1.57 1.23
CA ASN A 183 -11.69 -1.73 2.11
C ASN A 183 -11.29 -1.55 3.59
N PHE A 184 -10.30 -0.68 3.82
CA PHE A 184 -9.85 -0.31 5.15
C PHE A 184 -10.59 0.94 5.60
N ASP A 185 -11.05 0.94 6.85
CA ASP A 185 -11.51 2.17 7.48
C ASP A 185 -10.36 3.17 7.68
N ASP A 186 -10.70 4.44 7.79
CA ASP A 186 -9.77 5.56 7.89
C ASP A 186 -8.76 5.37 9.02
N THR A 187 -9.20 4.90 10.18
CA THR A 187 -8.34 4.70 11.35
C THR A 187 -7.31 3.59 11.10
N PHE A 188 -7.75 2.45 10.55
CA PHE A 188 -6.83 1.38 10.18
C PHE A 188 -5.86 1.84 9.09
N PHE A 189 -6.33 2.62 8.13
CA PHE A 189 -5.48 3.18 7.09
C PHE A 189 -4.34 4.05 7.65
N LYS A 190 -4.65 4.91 8.62
CA LYS A 190 -3.65 5.74 9.32
C LYS A 190 -2.58 4.87 10.01
N LEU A 191 -2.98 3.76 10.64
CA LEU A 191 -2.04 2.79 11.22
C LEU A 191 -1.14 2.15 10.16
N VAL A 192 -1.68 1.82 8.99
CA VAL A 192 -0.90 1.28 7.87
C VAL A 192 0.14 2.29 7.38
N LEU A 193 -0.21 3.58 7.28
CA LEU A 193 0.77 4.61 6.92
C LEU A 193 1.89 4.71 7.96
N ALA A 194 1.55 4.67 9.25
CA ALA A 194 2.56 4.65 10.32
C ALA A 194 3.49 3.44 10.20
N LEU A 195 2.95 2.24 9.91
CA LEU A 195 3.76 1.05 9.65
C LEU A 195 4.75 1.22 8.49
N LEU A 196 4.32 1.88 7.41
CA LEU A 196 5.17 2.14 6.25
C LEU A 196 6.27 3.17 6.54
N VAL A 197 5.99 4.20 7.34
CA VAL A 197 6.98 5.22 7.74
C VAL A 197 8.21 4.59 8.41
N PHE A 198 8.02 3.56 9.23
CA PHE A 198 9.09 2.87 9.95
C PHE A 198 9.57 1.58 9.27
N SER A 199 9.23 1.37 7.98
CA SER A 199 9.72 0.21 7.25
C SER A 199 11.24 0.27 7.07
N THR A 200 11.94 -0.75 7.58
CA THR A 200 13.40 -0.89 7.45
C THR A 200 13.83 -1.62 6.19
N PHE A 201 12.90 -1.91 5.27
CA PHE A 201 13.20 -2.57 4.00
C PHE A 201 12.90 -1.62 2.85
N ASP A 202 13.89 -1.40 1.99
CA ASP A 202 13.64 -0.76 0.70
C ASP A 202 13.18 -1.82 -0.29
N TYR A 203 11.87 -1.88 -0.52
CA TYR A 203 11.26 -2.88 -1.37
C TYR A 203 11.48 -2.67 -2.88
N THR A 204 12.15 -1.58 -3.29
CA THR A 204 12.27 -1.20 -4.73
C THR A 204 13.42 -1.83 -5.50
N TYR A 205 14.44 -2.41 -4.86
CA TYR A 205 15.62 -2.93 -5.57
C TYR A 205 15.84 -4.41 -5.28
N TYR A 206 15.27 -5.29 -6.12
CA TYR A 206 15.50 -6.74 -6.03
C TYR A 206 16.94 -7.16 -6.35
N THR A 207 17.73 -6.30 -6.98
CA THR A 207 19.05 -6.65 -7.53
C THR A 207 20.23 -6.09 -6.76
N ASN A 208 20.04 -5.01 -5.98
CA ASN A 208 21.10 -4.36 -5.19
C ASN A 208 20.55 -3.98 -3.81
N ILE A 209 20.49 -4.96 -2.89
CA ILE A 209 20.14 -4.71 -1.49
C ILE A 209 21.34 -4.01 -0.84
N VAL A 210 21.43 -2.69 -1.00
CA VAL A 210 22.35 -1.90 -0.19
C VAL A 210 21.73 -1.85 1.22
N PRO A 211 22.42 -2.33 2.27
CA PRO A 211 21.88 -2.27 3.61
C PRO A 211 21.58 -0.81 3.97
N ILE A 212 20.37 -0.57 4.47
CA ILE A 212 19.98 0.74 4.97
C ILE A 212 20.82 1.01 6.22
N ASN A 213 21.70 2.01 6.14
CA ASN A 213 22.64 2.36 7.21
C ASN A 213 21.95 3.19 8.30
N LEU A 214 21.04 2.54 9.04
CA LEU A 214 20.37 3.10 10.22
C LEU A 214 21.28 2.96 11.45
N MET A 215 21.43 4.05 12.19
CA MET A 215 22.23 4.08 13.43
C MET A 215 21.52 3.34 14.57
N ASP A 216 20.20 3.56 14.72
CA ASP A 216 19.40 2.91 15.76
C ASP A 216 18.27 2.03 15.19
N ILE A 217 18.68 0.98 14.48
CA ILE A 217 17.74 -0.02 13.93
C ILE A 217 16.88 -0.68 15.02
N LYS A 218 17.39 -0.82 16.26
CA LYS A 218 16.66 -1.46 17.36
C LYS A 218 15.45 -0.63 17.77
N THR A 219 15.65 0.68 17.96
CA THR A 219 14.54 1.59 18.29
C THR A 219 13.52 1.65 17.16
N ILE A 220 13.96 1.68 15.90
CA ILE A 220 13.05 1.71 14.74
C ILE A 220 12.19 0.43 14.66
N LEU A 221 12.81 -0.75 14.82
CA LEU A 221 12.08 -2.02 14.85
C LEU A 221 11.13 -2.10 16.06
N HIS A 222 11.52 -1.54 17.20
CA HIS A 222 10.65 -1.45 18.37
C HIS A 222 9.40 -0.60 18.09
N ILE A 223 9.58 0.58 17.47
CA ILE A 223 8.46 1.43 17.05
C ILE A 223 7.56 0.71 16.03
N GLN A 224 8.15 0.03 15.06
CA GLN A 224 7.39 -0.75 14.06
C GLN A 224 6.57 -1.85 14.73
N ASN A 225 7.11 -2.53 15.75
CA ASN A 225 6.39 -3.54 16.52
C ASN A 225 5.21 -2.93 17.30
N ILE A 226 5.38 -1.76 17.91
CA ILE A 226 4.30 -1.03 18.59
C ILE A 226 3.13 -0.78 17.63
N TYR A 227 3.40 -0.23 16.44
CA TYR A 227 2.34 0.01 15.46
C TYR A 227 1.73 -1.28 14.90
N THR A 228 2.52 -2.35 14.78
CA THR A 228 2.03 -3.65 14.27
C THR A 228 1.08 -4.28 15.27
N GLU A 229 1.44 -4.27 16.55
CA GLU A 229 0.61 -4.75 17.63
C GLU A 229 -0.66 -3.91 17.76
N LEU A 230 -0.53 -2.58 17.71
CA LEU A 230 -1.68 -1.67 17.74
C LEU A 230 -2.63 -1.92 16.55
N ALA A 231 -2.11 -2.11 15.34
CA ALA A 231 -2.91 -2.44 14.16
C ALA A 231 -3.65 -3.78 14.31
N TRP A 232 -2.96 -4.80 14.84
CA TRP A 232 -3.56 -6.11 15.09
C TRP A 232 -4.67 -6.04 16.15
N ARG A 233 -4.39 -5.41 17.29
CA ARG A 233 -5.37 -5.22 18.37
C ARG A 233 -6.55 -4.37 17.93
N TYR A 234 -6.31 -3.31 17.16
CA TYR A 234 -7.37 -2.51 16.56
C TYR A 234 -8.29 -3.38 15.69
N LEU A 235 -7.74 -4.25 14.83
CA LEU A 235 -8.54 -5.14 14.00
C LEU A 235 -9.37 -6.12 14.83
N ILE A 236 -8.81 -6.71 15.89
CA ILE A 236 -9.56 -7.61 16.78
C ILE A 236 -10.65 -6.85 17.57
N CYS A 237 -10.37 -5.62 17.98
CA CYS A 237 -11.34 -4.80 18.69
C CYS A 237 -12.49 -4.34 17.78
N ARG A 238 -12.17 -4.00 16.51
CA ARG A 238 -13.12 -3.47 15.54
C ARG A 238 -13.90 -4.58 14.81
N TYR A 239 -13.27 -5.72 14.60
CA TYR A 239 -13.80 -6.84 13.81
C TYR A 239 -13.66 -8.15 14.60
N ASN A 240 -14.48 -9.15 14.31
CA ASN A 240 -14.25 -10.48 14.88
C ASN A 240 -12.89 -11.06 14.42
N TYR A 241 -12.34 -12.00 15.19
CA TYR A 241 -11.02 -12.61 14.93
C TYR A 241 -10.84 -13.07 13.48
N ARG A 242 -11.85 -13.75 12.91
CA ARG A 242 -11.79 -14.23 11.51
C ARG A 242 -11.62 -13.07 10.53
N GLN A 243 -12.41 -12.01 10.68
CA GLN A 243 -12.34 -10.84 9.81
C GLN A 243 -11.05 -10.06 10.03
N ALA A 244 -10.54 -9.99 11.26
CA ALA A 244 -9.24 -9.40 11.58
C ALA A 244 -8.10 -10.12 10.82
N VAL A 245 -8.07 -11.45 10.84
CA VAL A 245 -7.10 -12.26 10.08
C VAL A 245 -7.20 -11.98 8.57
N ILE A 246 -8.43 -11.93 8.03
CA ILE A 246 -8.66 -11.64 6.61
C ILE A 246 -8.15 -10.25 6.25
N ASN A 247 -8.50 -9.22 7.04
CA ASN A 247 -8.09 -7.84 6.80
C ASN A 247 -6.56 -7.69 6.89
N PHE A 248 -5.92 -8.30 7.88
CA PHE A 248 -4.47 -8.27 8.02
C PHE A 248 -3.75 -9.01 6.88
N SER A 249 -4.27 -10.15 6.45
CA SER A 249 -3.73 -10.89 5.29
C SER A 249 -3.87 -10.08 3.99
N ASN A 250 -5.01 -9.40 3.82
CA ASN A 250 -5.24 -8.51 2.68
C ASN A 250 -4.30 -7.31 2.71
N LEU A 251 -4.00 -6.74 3.87
CA LEU A 251 -3.00 -5.68 4.03
C LEU A 251 -1.63 -6.13 3.52
N ILE A 252 -1.17 -7.32 3.92
CA ILE A 252 0.13 -7.84 3.45
C ILE A 252 0.14 -7.97 1.92
N ARG A 253 -0.89 -8.59 1.34
CA ARG A 253 -1.04 -8.73 -0.12
C ARG A 253 -1.07 -7.37 -0.83
N TYR A 254 -1.72 -6.40 -0.20
CA TYR A 254 -1.82 -5.04 -0.67
C TYR A 254 -0.44 -4.37 -0.71
N ILE A 255 0.34 -4.45 0.37
CA ILE A 255 1.70 -3.90 0.45
C ILE A 255 2.59 -4.48 -0.64
N PHE A 256 2.54 -5.80 -0.89
CA PHE A 256 3.29 -6.42 -1.98
C PHE A 256 2.86 -5.94 -3.36
N SER A 257 1.56 -5.78 -3.59
CA SER A 257 1.02 -5.30 -4.86
C SER A 257 1.40 -3.84 -5.11
N LEU A 258 1.33 -3.01 -4.07
CA LEU A 258 1.77 -1.62 -4.08
C LEU A 258 3.26 -1.55 -4.40
N ASN A 259 4.09 -2.36 -3.74
CA ASN A 259 5.52 -2.39 -4.03
C ASN A 259 5.82 -2.69 -5.50
N ASN A 260 5.22 -3.75 -6.05
CA ASN A 260 5.44 -4.10 -7.45
C ASN A 260 5.07 -2.93 -8.39
N THR A 261 3.97 -2.24 -8.08
CA THR A 261 3.52 -1.08 -8.86
C THR A 261 4.47 0.10 -8.74
N ILE A 262 5.02 0.36 -7.55
CA ILE A 262 6.01 1.43 -7.32
C ILE A 262 7.33 1.12 -8.03
N VAL A 263 7.77 -0.14 -8.03
CA VAL A 263 8.96 -0.57 -8.78
C VAL A 263 8.79 -0.25 -10.26
N GLU A 264 7.67 -0.66 -10.87
CA GLU A 264 7.34 -0.34 -12.26
C GLU A 264 7.27 1.19 -12.50
N ALA A 265 6.73 1.95 -11.53
CA ALA A 265 6.59 3.40 -11.67
C ALA A 265 7.91 4.16 -11.56
N ILE A 266 8.86 3.71 -10.74
CA ILE A 266 10.15 4.41 -10.55
C ILE A 266 11.09 4.23 -11.74
N GLU A 267 10.89 3.19 -12.56
CA GLU A 267 11.53 3.08 -13.86
C GLU A 267 11.09 4.22 -14.81
N LEU A 268 9.96 4.87 -14.55
CA LEU A 268 9.55 6.08 -15.26
C LEU A 268 10.22 7.32 -14.66
N LYS A 269 11.06 7.98 -15.48
CA LYS A 269 11.80 9.19 -15.11
C LYS A 269 10.92 10.25 -14.42
N GLN A 270 9.71 10.49 -14.93
CA GLN A 270 8.80 11.51 -14.37
C GLN A 270 8.38 11.21 -12.92
N CYS A 271 8.13 9.94 -12.58
CA CYS A 271 7.74 9.59 -11.22
C CYS A 271 8.91 9.77 -10.25
N LYS A 272 10.11 9.36 -10.68
CA LYS A 272 11.34 9.56 -9.92
C LYS A 272 11.61 11.04 -9.67
N ASP A 273 11.54 11.87 -10.71
CA ASP A 273 11.80 13.31 -10.62
C ASP A 273 10.83 14.01 -9.65
N MET A 274 9.55 13.60 -9.60
CA MET A 274 8.58 14.15 -8.64
C MET A 274 8.91 13.79 -7.19
N VAL A 275 9.24 12.52 -6.92
CA VAL A 275 9.59 12.06 -5.56
C VAL A 275 10.89 12.74 -5.10
N ASP A 276 11.91 12.78 -5.96
CA ASP A 276 13.18 13.43 -5.67
C ASP A 276 12.97 14.94 -5.41
N LEU A 277 12.11 15.61 -6.18
CA LEU A 277 11.78 17.02 -5.96
C LEU A 277 11.17 17.27 -4.57
N VAL A 278 10.20 16.45 -4.14
CA VAL A 278 9.61 16.61 -2.80
C VAL A 278 10.66 16.38 -1.73
N ILE A 279 11.48 15.32 -1.88
CA ILE A 279 12.56 15.03 -0.93
C ILE A 279 13.52 16.22 -0.80
N GLU A 280 13.91 16.84 -1.92
CA GLU A 280 14.77 18.01 -1.93
C GLU A 280 14.10 19.28 -1.38
N GLN A 281 12.79 19.44 -1.57
CA GLN A 281 12.03 20.54 -0.96
C GLN A 281 11.92 20.39 0.55
N THR A 282 11.58 19.19 1.03
CA THR A 282 11.53 18.86 2.47
C THR A 282 12.89 19.11 3.13
N LYS A 283 13.99 18.72 2.46
CA LYS A 283 15.35 19.01 2.94
C LYS A 283 15.62 20.49 3.18
N LYS A 284 15.02 21.38 2.37
CA LYS A 284 15.25 22.82 2.45
C LYS A 284 14.31 23.54 3.41
N THR A 285 13.10 23.02 3.61
CA THR A 285 12.05 23.70 4.36
C THR A 285 11.96 23.27 5.81
N THR A 286 12.44 22.07 6.15
CA THR A 286 12.14 21.48 7.46
C THR A 286 13.39 21.23 8.30
N LYS A 287 13.28 21.50 9.61
CA LYS A 287 14.14 20.93 10.68
C LYS A 287 14.02 19.39 10.81
N LEU A 288 13.51 18.70 9.79
CA LEU A 288 13.38 17.24 9.79
C LEU A 288 14.75 16.55 9.69
N ILE A 289 15.73 17.29 9.17
CA ILE A 289 17.06 16.79 8.78
C ILE A 289 18.18 17.46 9.58
N ASP A 290 17.86 18.55 10.28
CA ASP A 290 18.72 19.17 11.31
C ASP A 290 18.33 18.61 12.68
#